data_AF-A0A7S0HF27-F1
#
_entry.id   AF-A0A7S0HF27-F1
#
_cell.length_a   1.000
_cell.length_b   1.000
_cell.length_c   1.000
_cell.angle_alpha   90.00
_cell.angle_beta   90.00
_cell.angle_gamma   90.00
#
_symmetry.space_group_name_H-M   'P 1'
#
loop_
_entity.id
_entity.type
_entity.pdbx_description
1 polymer ?
#
loop_
_entity_poly.entity_id
_entity_poly.type
_entity_poly.pdbx_seq_one_letter_code
_entity_poly.pdbx_strand_id
1 'polypeptide(L)'
;GDHAFGNTDITGTLVIPANVETIGDYAFDSTKLTGLDLSNAASLVSIGLRAFGYTDITGTLVIPANVETIGDYAFDSTKLTGLDLSNAASLVSIGGNAFKETNLEGTLVIPANVKTIGINAFRETKLTSLDLSQAASLVSIGYSAFGHTDITGTLVIPAKVKTIGYAAFYKTKLTDLDLSSAASLVLIGDYAFADTDITGTIKTPFTVPTYNKGNSFPDGVSIVSTIPGLTKCAVAPSGAEPCWELANSTMEDIPKDFLKGNTDLTGTLKLGAAVKTIGKNAFRSTNLEGLDLSEAASLESIGDYAFRGTDITGTL
;
A
#
# COMPACT_ATOMS: atom_id res chain seq x y z
N GLY A 1 -27.05 -9.34 -16.52
CA GLY A 1 -26.62 -10.75 -16.53
C GLY A 1 -25.38 -10.88 -17.38
N ASP A 2 -24.68 -11.99 -17.25
CA ASP A 2 -23.39 -12.22 -17.92
C ASP A 2 -23.55 -12.30 -19.44
N HIS A 3 -22.57 -11.79 -20.18
CA HIS A 3 -22.52 -11.75 -21.64
C HIS A 3 -23.75 -11.11 -22.34
N ALA A 4 -24.59 -10.36 -21.62
CA ALA A 4 -25.89 -9.90 -22.12
C ALA A 4 -25.82 -9.16 -23.47
N PHE A 5 -24.79 -8.34 -23.68
CA PHE A 5 -24.52 -7.58 -24.90
C PHE A 5 -23.05 -7.69 -25.34
N GLY A 6 -22.27 -8.61 -24.78
CA GLY A 6 -20.87 -8.78 -25.14
C GLY A 6 -20.71 -9.14 -26.62
N ASN A 7 -19.73 -8.54 -27.30
CA ASN A 7 -19.45 -8.71 -28.72
C ASN A 7 -20.61 -8.29 -29.65
N THR A 8 -21.39 -7.28 -29.26
CA THR A 8 -22.47 -6.72 -30.10
C THR A 8 -22.13 -5.33 -30.62
N ASP A 9 -22.88 -4.88 -31.64
CA ASP A 9 -22.73 -3.56 -32.25
C ASP A 9 -23.45 -2.42 -31.50
N ILE A 10 -23.89 -2.65 -30.26
CA ILE A 10 -24.57 -1.59 -29.49
C ILE A 10 -23.64 -0.38 -29.33
N THR A 11 -24.23 0.81 -29.42
CA THR A 11 -23.49 2.08 -29.41
C THR A 11 -24.28 3.17 -28.71
N GLY A 12 -23.68 4.36 -28.60
CA GLY A 12 -24.23 5.48 -27.86
C GLY A 12 -23.90 5.43 -26.37
N THR A 13 -24.73 6.11 -25.57
CA THR A 13 -24.59 6.19 -24.12
C THR A 13 -25.51 5.19 -23.44
N LEU A 14 -24.95 4.32 -22.61
CA LEU A 14 -25.71 3.41 -21.77
C LEU A 14 -26.06 4.10 -20.44
N VAL A 15 -27.35 4.10 -20.08
CA VAL A 15 -27.82 4.57 -18.76
C VAL A 15 -28.27 3.36 -17.95
N ILE A 16 -27.66 3.16 -16.78
CA ILE A 16 -28.03 2.05 -15.88
C ILE A 16 -29.18 2.50 -14.95
N PRO A 17 -30.33 1.79 -14.94
CA PRO A 17 -31.47 2.16 -14.10
C PRO A 17 -31.25 1.78 -12.62
N ALA A 18 -32.02 2.42 -11.73
CA ALA A 18 -31.81 2.35 -10.29
C ALA A 18 -31.83 0.98 -9.64
N ASN A 19 -32.62 0.04 -10.18
CA ASN A 19 -32.80 -1.28 -9.58
C ASN A 19 -31.79 -2.33 -10.08
N VAL A 20 -30.80 -1.95 -10.89
CA VAL A 20 -29.75 -2.87 -11.30
C VAL A 20 -28.77 -3.03 -10.14
N GLU A 21 -28.74 -4.22 -9.57
CA GLU A 21 -27.82 -4.56 -8.48
C GLU A 21 -26.45 -5.00 -8.98
N THR A 22 -26.40 -5.64 -10.15
CA THR A 22 -25.17 -6.20 -10.71
C THR A 22 -25.08 -5.96 -12.22
N ILE A 23 -23.89 -5.57 -12.66
CA ILE A 23 -23.51 -5.64 -14.07
C ILE A 23 -22.67 -6.91 -14.22
N GLY A 24 -23.20 -7.89 -14.94
CA GLY A 24 -22.61 -9.23 -15.03
C GLY A 24 -21.28 -9.28 -15.76
N ASP A 25 -20.63 -10.42 -15.67
CA ASP A 25 -19.35 -10.65 -16.33
C ASP A 25 -19.51 -10.54 -17.85
N TYR A 26 -18.60 -9.83 -18.52
CA TYR A 26 -18.61 -9.60 -19.97
C TYR A 26 -19.90 -8.96 -20.51
N ALA A 27 -20.73 -8.33 -19.66
CA ALA A 27 -22.07 -7.86 -20.05
C ALA A 27 -22.08 -6.93 -21.26
N PHE A 28 -21.06 -6.07 -21.41
CA PHE A 28 -20.91 -5.10 -22.49
C PHE A 28 -19.49 -5.13 -23.10
N ASP A 29 -18.75 -6.23 -22.89
CA ASP A 29 -17.40 -6.43 -23.42
C ASP A 29 -17.38 -6.31 -24.95
N SER A 30 -16.37 -5.63 -25.49
CA SER A 30 -16.15 -5.50 -26.93
C SER A 30 -17.36 -4.94 -27.69
N THR A 31 -18.05 -3.96 -27.09
CA THR A 31 -19.14 -3.20 -27.72
C THR A 31 -18.69 -1.82 -28.20
N LYS A 32 -19.52 -1.14 -29.01
CA LYS A 32 -19.25 0.21 -29.55
C LYS A 32 -19.86 1.31 -28.67
N LEU A 33 -20.10 1.04 -27.38
CA LEU A 33 -20.58 2.04 -26.42
C LEU A 33 -19.57 3.18 -26.32
N THR A 34 -20.06 4.41 -26.34
CA THR A 34 -19.23 5.64 -26.28
C THR A 34 -19.41 6.39 -24.97
N GLY A 35 -20.49 6.10 -24.23
CA GLY A 35 -20.74 6.68 -22.91
C GLY A 35 -21.38 5.68 -21.96
N LEU A 36 -21.17 5.91 -20.67
CA LEU A 36 -21.77 5.16 -19.58
C LEU A 36 -22.20 6.13 -18.49
N ASP A 37 -23.47 6.07 -18.10
CA ASP A 37 -24.04 6.84 -17.01
C ASP A 37 -24.51 5.89 -15.90
N LEU A 38 -23.83 5.97 -14.76
CA LEU A 38 -24.15 5.23 -13.54
C LEU A 38 -24.83 6.13 -12.49
N SER A 39 -25.13 7.40 -12.77
CA SER A 39 -25.63 8.35 -11.75
C SER A 39 -26.97 7.91 -11.14
N ASN A 40 -27.76 7.15 -11.89
CA ASN A 40 -29.05 6.62 -11.44
C ASN A 40 -28.95 5.23 -10.83
N ALA A 41 -27.79 4.56 -10.87
CA ALA A 41 -27.61 3.16 -10.47
C ALA A 41 -27.49 3.01 -8.94
N ALA A 42 -28.52 3.45 -8.21
CA ALA A 42 -28.52 3.53 -6.75
C ALA A 42 -28.39 2.16 -6.06
N SER A 43 -28.87 1.07 -6.66
CA SER A 43 -28.74 -0.27 -6.09
C SER A 43 -27.49 -1.04 -6.57
N LEU A 44 -26.64 -0.44 -7.40
CA LEU A 44 -25.51 -1.15 -8.01
C LEU A 44 -24.45 -1.49 -6.95
N VAL A 45 -24.20 -2.79 -6.76
CA VAL A 45 -23.25 -3.34 -5.80
C VAL A 45 -21.96 -3.81 -6.49
N SER A 46 -22.06 -4.38 -7.70
CA SER A 46 -20.89 -4.95 -8.37
C SER A 46 -20.86 -4.71 -9.88
N ILE A 47 -19.65 -4.51 -10.38
CA ILE A 47 -19.32 -4.45 -11.80
C ILE A 47 -18.43 -5.66 -12.10
N GLY A 48 -18.91 -6.59 -12.90
CA GLY A 48 -18.29 -7.90 -13.13
C GLY A 48 -16.99 -7.88 -13.93
N LEU A 49 -16.39 -9.08 -14.04
CA LEU A 49 -15.20 -9.35 -14.85
C LEU A 49 -15.42 -8.86 -16.28
N ARG A 50 -14.56 -7.96 -16.74
CA ARG A 50 -14.59 -7.40 -18.11
C ARG A 50 -15.95 -6.84 -18.52
N ALA A 51 -16.76 -6.35 -17.57
CA ALA A 51 -18.11 -5.87 -17.86
C ALA A 51 -18.18 -4.83 -19.00
N PHE A 52 -17.17 -3.95 -19.11
CA PHE A 52 -17.04 -2.88 -20.11
C PHE A 52 -15.68 -2.88 -20.81
N GLY A 53 -14.95 -4.01 -20.78
CA GLY A 53 -13.66 -4.11 -21.44
C GLY A 53 -13.75 -3.88 -22.95
N TYR A 54 -12.71 -3.31 -23.55
CA TYR A 54 -12.60 -3.10 -25.00
C TYR A 54 -13.78 -2.31 -25.60
N THR A 55 -14.30 -1.33 -24.87
CA THR A 55 -15.35 -0.41 -25.34
C THR A 55 -14.79 0.98 -25.66
N ASP A 56 -15.53 1.76 -26.42
CA ASP A 56 -15.19 3.15 -26.75
C ASP A 56 -15.65 4.17 -25.69
N ILE A 57 -16.03 3.70 -24.49
CA ILE A 57 -16.55 4.55 -23.41
C ILE A 57 -15.52 5.61 -23.06
N THR A 58 -15.93 6.88 -23.07
CA THR A 58 -15.07 8.03 -22.78
C THR A 58 -15.69 8.96 -21.74
N GLY A 59 -14.95 10.00 -21.37
CA GLY A 59 -15.34 10.96 -20.32
C GLY A 59 -14.99 10.47 -18.92
N THR A 60 -15.63 11.10 -17.92
CA THR A 60 -15.43 10.78 -16.51
C THR A 60 -16.44 9.74 -16.05
N LEU A 61 -15.93 8.61 -15.54
CA LEU A 61 -16.74 7.61 -14.87
C LEU A 61 -16.92 7.98 -13.40
N VAL A 62 -18.16 8.15 -12.95
CA VAL A 62 -18.51 8.35 -11.54
C VAL A 62 -19.01 7.03 -10.96
N ILE A 63 -18.33 6.51 -9.95
CA ILE A 63 -18.73 5.25 -9.28
C ILE A 63 -19.77 5.54 -8.18
N PRO A 64 -20.96 4.91 -8.21
CA PRO A 64 -21.99 5.09 -7.19
C PRO A 64 -21.58 4.59 -5.80
N ALA A 65 -22.27 5.09 -4.76
CA ALA A 65 -21.88 4.84 -3.38
C ALA A 65 -21.96 3.39 -2.90
N ASN A 66 -22.86 2.61 -3.48
CA ASN A 66 -23.10 1.23 -3.08
C ASN A 66 -22.22 0.21 -3.80
N VAL A 67 -21.40 0.64 -4.78
CA VAL A 67 -20.50 -0.27 -5.48
C VAL A 67 -19.41 -0.73 -4.51
N GLU A 68 -19.40 -2.03 -4.22
CA GLU A 68 -18.43 -2.70 -3.37
C GLU A 68 -17.24 -3.24 -4.16
N THR A 69 -17.47 -3.68 -5.40
CA THR A 69 -16.45 -4.35 -6.20
C THR A 69 -16.45 -3.89 -7.66
N ILE A 70 -15.25 -3.61 -8.15
CA ILE A 70 -14.96 -3.46 -9.58
C ILE A 70 -14.12 -4.67 -9.97
N GLY A 71 -14.66 -5.49 -10.87
CA GLY A 71 -14.06 -6.76 -11.29
C GLY A 71 -12.78 -6.60 -12.09
N ASP A 72 -12.07 -7.71 -12.26
CA ASP A 72 -10.89 -7.76 -13.11
C ASP A 72 -11.26 -7.32 -14.54
N TYR A 73 -10.37 -6.59 -15.21
CA TYR A 73 -10.57 -6.08 -16.58
C TYR A 73 -11.84 -5.24 -16.81
N ALA A 74 -12.58 -4.83 -15.77
CA ALA A 74 -13.92 -4.25 -15.90
C ALA A 74 -14.01 -3.10 -16.91
N PHE A 75 -12.98 -2.25 -16.99
CA PHE A 75 -12.84 -1.13 -17.92
C PHE A 75 -11.48 -1.16 -18.66
N ASP A 76 -10.88 -2.35 -18.83
CA ASP A 76 -9.64 -2.54 -19.58
C ASP A 76 -9.79 -2.02 -21.02
N SER A 77 -8.80 -1.28 -21.49
CA SER A 77 -8.72 -0.79 -22.87
C SER A 77 -9.92 0.09 -23.28
N THR A 78 -10.48 0.85 -22.33
CA THR A 78 -11.51 1.87 -22.60
C THR A 78 -10.91 3.25 -22.85
N LYS A 79 -11.71 4.20 -23.36
CA LYS A 79 -11.29 5.58 -23.63
C LYS A 79 -11.62 6.56 -22.49
N LEU A 80 -11.88 6.04 -21.28
CA LEU A 80 -12.15 6.86 -20.09
C LEU A 80 -11.01 7.83 -19.86
N THR A 81 -11.35 9.10 -19.60
CA THR A 81 -10.39 10.18 -19.31
C THR A 81 -10.39 10.56 -17.84
N GLY A 82 -11.49 10.29 -17.12
CA GLY A 82 -11.60 10.55 -15.68
C GLY A 82 -12.23 9.40 -14.92
N LEU A 83 -11.87 9.28 -13.64
CA LEU A 83 -12.46 8.35 -12.70
C LEU A 83 -12.71 9.08 -11.39
N ASP A 84 -13.97 9.18 -10.99
CA ASP A 84 -14.39 9.77 -9.73
C ASP A 84 -14.86 8.67 -8.76
N LEU A 85 -14.06 8.46 -7.71
CA LEU A 85 -14.34 7.53 -6.62
C LEU A 85 -14.80 8.25 -5.34
N SER A 86 -15.02 9.57 -5.37
CA SER A 86 -15.37 10.36 -4.18
C SER A 86 -16.68 9.93 -3.53
N ASN A 87 -17.62 9.43 -4.34
CA ASN A 87 -18.90 8.91 -3.87
C ASN A 87 -18.84 7.42 -3.50
N ALA A 88 -17.79 6.68 -3.88
CA ALA A 88 -17.70 5.22 -3.78
C ALA A 88 -17.40 4.73 -2.35
N ALA A 89 -18.25 5.12 -1.40
CA ALA A 89 -18.07 4.88 0.03
C ALA A 89 -18.01 3.39 0.39
N SER A 90 -18.70 2.51 -0.34
CA SER A 90 -18.69 1.07 -0.09
C SER A 90 -17.59 0.31 -0.83
N LEU A 91 -16.78 0.97 -1.67
CA LEU A 91 -15.81 0.30 -2.53
C LEU A 91 -14.72 -0.39 -1.71
N VAL A 92 -14.63 -1.72 -1.82
CA VAL A 92 -13.69 -2.57 -1.10
C VAL A 92 -12.53 -3.01 -1.99
N SER A 93 -12.79 -3.33 -3.26
CA SER A 93 -11.76 -3.86 -4.15
C SER A 93 -11.85 -3.32 -5.57
N ILE A 94 -10.67 -3.02 -6.12
CA ILE A 94 -10.45 -2.70 -7.52
C ILE A 94 -9.68 -3.88 -8.13
N GLY A 95 -10.30 -4.56 -9.08
CA GLY A 95 -9.79 -5.78 -9.70
C GLY A 95 -8.50 -5.58 -10.50
N GLY A 96 -7.86 -6.70 -10.83
CA GLY A 96 -6.68 -6.72 -11.67
C GLY A 96 -7.01 -6.25 -13.09
N ASN A 97 -6.18 -5.37 -13.65
CA ASN A 97 -6.34 -4.75 -14.96
C ASN A 97 -7.65 -3.94 -15.11
N ALA A 98 -8.34 -3.59 -14.01
CA ALA A 98 -9.66 -2.97 -14.06
C ALA A 98 -9.72 -1.70 -14.92
N PHE A 99 -8.66 -0.89 -14.94
CA PHE A 99 -8.52 0.33 -15.73
C PHE A 99 -7.21 0.35 -16.54
N LYS A 100 -6.68 -0.82 -16.88
CA LYS A 100 -5.46 -0.96 -17.68
C LYS A 100 -5.67 -0.35 -19.08
N GLU A 101 -4.63 0.29 -19.62
CA GLU A 101 -4.64 0.86 -20.98
C GLU A 101 -5.80 1.84 -21.23
N THR A 102 -6.21 2.59 -20.20
CA THR A 102 -7.19 3.67 -20.31
C THR A 102 -6.53 5.04 -20.45
N ASN A 103 -7.29 6.06 -20.85
CA ASN A 103 -6.80 7.44 -20.92
C ASN A 103 -6.97 8.23 -19.60
N LEU A 104 -7.15 7.53 -18.47
CA LEU A 104 -7.35 8.19 -17.17
C LEU A 104 -6.20 9.14 -16.89
N GLU A 105 -6.53 10.41 -16.65
CA GLU A 105 -5.58 11.48 -16.38
C GLU A 105 -5.93 12.23 -15.08
N GLY A 106 -5.06 13.15 -14.68
CA GLY A 106 -5.28 13.95 -13.48
C GLY A 106 -4.92 13.22 -12.18
N THR A 107 -5.73 13.46 -11.14
CA THR A 107 -5.51 12.92 -9.78
C THR A 107 -6.49 11.80 -9.50
N LEU A 108 -5.98 10.64 -9.10
CA LEU A 108 -6.78 9.55 -8.55
C LEU A 108 -6.79 9.61 -7.03
N VAL A 109 -7.98 9.70 -6.43
CA VAL A 109 -8.16 9.63 -4.97
C VAL A 109 -8.74 8.27 -4.61
N ILE A 110 -8.05 7.51 -3.76
CA ILE A 110 -8.52 6.19 -3.31
C ILE A 110 -9.36 6.32 -2.03
N PRO A 111 -10.64 5.87 -2.03
CA PRO A 111 -11.51 6.04 -0.87
C PRO A 111 -11.17 5.11 0.30
N ALA A 112 -11.70 5.43 1.48
CA ALA A 112 -11.24 4.88 2.76
C ALA A 112 -11.45 3.38 2.97
N ASN A 113 -12.43 2.80 2.30
CA ASN A 113 -12.80 1.40 2.47
C ASN A 113 -12.09 0.46 1.47
N VAL A 114 -11.36 1.00 0.50
CA VAL A 114 -10.59 0.17 -0.45
C VAL A 114 -9.50 -0.57 0.31
N LYS A 115 -9.56 -1.90 0.24
CA LYS A 115 -8.60 -2.81 0.86
C LYS A 115 -7.52 -3.25 -0.12
N THR A 116 -7.88 -3.41 -1.40
CA THR A 116 -6.99 -4.00 -2.40
C THR A 116 -7.08 -3.26 -3.73
N ILE A 117 -5.92 -2.92 -4.27
CA ILE A 117 -5.74 -2.49 -5.67
C ILE A 117 -5.08 -3.64 -6.41
N GLY A 118 -5.75 -4.17 -7.42
CA GLY A 118 -5.36 -5.39 -8.14
C GLY A 118 -4.11 -5.25 -9.01
N ILE A 119 -3.66 -6.39 -9.53
CA ILE A 119 -2.54 -6.50 -10.46
C ILE A 119 -2.83 -5.64 -11.71
N ASN A 120 -1.93 -4.77 -12.12
CA ASN A 120 -2.06 -3.87 -13.27
C ASN A 120 -3.31 -2.96 -13.25
N ALA A 121 -3.97 -2.74 -12.10
CA ALA A 121 -5.28 -2.08 -12.04
C ALA A 121 -5.34 -0.75 -12.81
N PHE A 122 -4.27 0.05 -12.78
CA PHE A 122 -4.11 1.34 -13.45
C PHE A 122 -2.84 1.39 -14.32
N ARG A 123 -2.37 0.23 -14.80
CA ARG A 123 -1.16 0.14 -15.64
C ARG A 123 -1.40 0.82 -16.99
N GLU A 124 -0.39 1.54 -17.49
CA GLU A 124 -0.46 2.23 -18.79
C GLU A 124 -1.64 3.22 -18.88
N THR A 125 -1.85 3.96 -17.79
CA THR A 125 -2.75 5.13 -17.75
C THR A 125 -1.97 6.44 -17.76
N LYS A 126 -2.65 7.57 -17.93
CA LYS A 126 -2.06 8.92 -17.96
C LYS A 126 -2.19 9.66 -16.62
N LEU A 127 -2.41 8.91 -15.54
CA LEU A 127 -2.56 9.49 -14.21
C LEU A 127 -1.29 10.26 -13.86
N THR A 128 -1.46 11.48 -13.34
CA THR A 128 -0.37 12.39 -12.97
C THR A 128 -0.18 12.50 -11.46
N SER A 129 -1.19 12.11 -10.69
CA SER A 129 -1.18 12.16 -9.23
C SER A 129 -2.02 11.04 -8.64
N LEU A 130 -1.59 10.56 -7.48
CA LEU A 130 -2.26 9.54 -6.69
C LEU A 130 -2.33 9.99 -5.23
N ASP A 131 -3.54 10.11 -4.71
CA ASP A 131 -3.80 10.43 -3.31
C ASP A 131 -4.30 9.19 -2.56
N LEU A 132 -3.48 8.72 -1.63
CA LEU A 132 -3.78 7.61 -0.71
C LEU A 132 -4.13 8.09 0.70
N SER A 133 -4.20 9.41 0.96
CA SER A 133 -4.42 9.98 2.30
C SER A 133 -5.71 9.50 2.96
N GLN A 134 -6.75 9.26 2.15
CA GLN A 134 -8.04 8.75 2.62
C GLN A 134 -8.08 7.23 2.73
N ALA A 135 -7.14 6.49 2.12
CA ALA A 135 -7.16 5.03 1.96
C ALA A 135 -6.81 4.26 3.25
N ALA A 136 -7.52 4.54 4.34
CA ALA A 136 -7.26 4.04 5.70
C ALA A 136 -7.42 2.51 5.87
N SER A 137 -8.05 1.84 4.90
CA SER A 137 -8.22 0.38 4.89
C SER A 137 -7.32 -0.33 3.89
N LEU A 138 -6.49 0.40 3.13
CA LEU A 138 -5.67 -0.19 2.07
C LEU A 138 -4.61 -1.12 2.66
N VAL A 139 -4.62 -2.38 2.22
CA VAL A 139 -3.73 -3.45 2.70
C VAL A 139 -2.68 -3.81 1.66
N SER A 140 -3.03 -3.80 0.37
CA SER A 140 -2.13 -4.26 -0.69
C SER A 140 -2.27 -3.46 -1.98
N ILE A 141 -1.12 -3.11 -2.55
CA ILE A 141 -0.98 -2.56 -3.90
C ILE A 141 -0.38 -3.67 -4.78
N GLY A 142 -1.15 -4.10 -5.78
CA GLY A 142 -0.83 -5.26 -6.61
C GLY A 142 0.36 -5.08 -7.55
N TYR A 143 0.74 -6.18 -8.20
CA TYR A 143 1.81 -6.21 -9.20
C TYR A 143 1.56 -5.19 -10.31
N SER A 144 2.53 -4.33 -10.60
CA SER A 144 2.45 -3.31 -11.65
C SER A 144 1.18 -2.44 -11.59
N ALA A 145 0.54 -2.29 -10.42
CA ALA A 145 -0.76 -1.63 -10.27
C ALA A 145 -0.81 -0.23 -10.89
N PHE A 146 0.28 0.53 -10.80
CA PHE A 146 0.46 1.87 -11.34
C PHE A 146 1.67 1.97 -12.29
N GLY A 147 2.12 0.83 -12.85
CA GLY A 147 3.27 0.80 -13.73
C GLY A 147 3.00 1.56 -15.04
N HIS A 148 4.02 2.22 -15.58
CA HIS A 148 3.92 3.03 -16.80
C HIS A 148 2.84 4.13 -16.71
N THR A 149 2.84 4.88 -15.62
CA THR A 149 1.97 6.07 -15.45
C THR A 149 2.82 7.33 -15.30
N ASP A 150 2.20 8.50 -15.41
CA ASP A 150 2.86 9.80 -15.24
C ASP A 150 2.80 10.32 -13.79
N ILE A 151 2.48 9.44 -12.82
CA ILE A 151 2.33 9.82 -11.41
C ILE A 151 3.65 10.41 -10.90
N THR A 152 3.57 11.62 -10.35
CA THR A 152 4.73 12.38 -9.86
C THR A 152 4.54 12.88 -8.44
N GLY A 153 5.58 13.50 -7.88
CA GLY A 153 5.61 14.02 -6.52
C GLY A 153 5.94 12.96 -5.47
N THR A 154 5.60 13.26 -4.22
CA THR A 154 5.82 12.37 -3.06
C THR A 154 4.65 11.41 -2.91
N LEU A 155 4.93 10.11 -2.92
CA LEU A 155 3.94 9.09 -2.57
C LEU A 155 3.94 8.85 -1.06
N VAL A 156 2.79 9.07 -0.39
CA VAL A 156 2.62 8.75 1.03
C VAL A 156 1.95 7.39 1.18
N ILE A 157 2.59 6.46 1.90
CA ILE A 157 2.05 5.11 2.12
C ILE A 157 1.21 5.04 3.41
N PRO A 158 -0.09 4.65 3.33
CA PRO A 158 -0.96 4.54 4.50
C PRO A 158 -0.57 3.44 5.49
N ALA A 159 -1.00 3.59 6.74
CA ALA A 159 -0.56 2.76 7.86
C ALA A 159 -0.89 1.26 7.78
N LYS A 160 -1.93 0.88 7.04
CA LYS A 160 -2.35 -0.52 6.91
C LYS A 160 -1.75 -1.23 5.69
N VAL A 161 -1.05 -0.52 4.81
CA VAL A 161 -0.42 -1.14 3.65
C VAL A 161 0.65 -2.11 4.14
N LYS A 162 0.52 -3.38 3.75
CA LYS A 162 1.45 -4.46 4.08
C LYS A 162 2.41 -4.77 2.96
N THR A 163 1.94 -4.66 1.72
CA THR A 163 2.69 -5.09 0.54
C THR A 163 2.54 -4.11 -0.60
N ILE A 164 3.67 -3.74 -1.20
CA ILE A 164 3.77 -3.08 -2.50
C ILE A 164 4.33 -4.13 -3.47
N GLY A 165 3.57 -4.50 -4.50
CA GLY A 165 3.93 -5.59 -5.40
C GLY A 165 5.15 -5.31 -6.30
N TYR A 166 5.67 -6.39 -6.91
CA TYR A 166 6.61 -6.32 -8.04
C TYR A 166 6.17 -5.27 -9.06
N ALA A 167 7.09 -4.38 -9.43
CA ALA A 167 6.89 -3.32 -10.42
C ALA A 167 5.69 -2.37 -10.17
N ALA A 168 5.12 -2.32 -8.96
CA ALA A 168 3.88 -1.59 -8.65
C ALA A 168 3.86 -0.13 -9.17
N PHE A 169 4.98 0.58 -9.11
CA PHE A 169 5.20 1.94 -9.59
C PHE A 169 6.37 2.03 -10.58
N TYR A 170 6.65 0.94 -11.29
CA TYR A 170 7.70 0.89 -12.31
C TYR A 170 7.43 1.89 -13.43
N LYS A 171 8.45 2.65 -13.86
CA LYS A 171 8.31 3.69 -14.89
C LYS A 171 7.22 4.71 -14.56
N THR A 172 7.27 5.22 -13.34
CA THR A 172 6.50 6.40 -12.91
C THR A 172 7.45 7.59 -12.70
N LYS A 173 6.93 8.79 -12.46
CA LYS A 173 7.71 10.02 -12.26
C LYS A 173 7.76 10.44 -10.78
N LEU A 174 7.56 9.47 -9.87
CA LEU A 174 7.62 9.71 -8.43
C LEU A 174 8.99 10.27 -8.07
N THR A 175 9.01 11.36 -7.32
CA THR A 175 10.25 12.04 -6.91
C THR A 175 10.66 11.67 -5.49
N ASP A 176 9.71 11.16 -4.68
CA ASP A 176 9.95 10.79 -3.29
C ASP A 176 8.93 9.76 -2.79
N LEU A 177 9.28 9.07 -1.70
CA LEU A 177 8.45 8.08 -1.02
C LEU A 177 8.44 8.34 0.49
N ASP A 178 7.28 8.66 1.03
CA ASP A 178 7.08 8.86 2.47
C ASP A 178 6.52 7.58 3.13
N LEU A 179 7.36 6.98 3.98
CA LEU A 179 7.03 5.80 4.79
C LEU A 179 6.74 6.15 6.26
N SER A 180 6.64 7.43 6.62
CA SER A 180 6.41 7.90 7.99
C SER A 180 5.18 7.30 8.66
N SER A 181 4.14 7.02 7.86
CA SER A 181 2.89 6.44 8.33
C SER A 181 2.81 4.93 8.13
N ALA A 182 3.74 4.30 7.41
CA ALA A 182 3.62 2.93 6.88
C ALA A 182 3.91 1.81 7.91
N ALA A 183 3.27 1.87 9.09
CA ALA A 183 3.54 1.00 10.24
C ALA A 183 3.37 -0.51 9.99
N SER A 184 2.56 -0.89 8.99
CA SER A 184 2.30 -2.30 8.65
C SER A 184 3.10 -2.80 7.46
N LEU A 185 3.95 -1.97 6.84
CA LEU A 185 4.62 -2.32 5.59
C LEU A 185 5.72 -3.36 5.82
N VAL A 186 5.58 -4.52 5.19
CA VAL A 186 6.50 -5.66 5.36
C VAL A 186 7.33 -5.90 4.10
N LEU A 187 6.75 -5.66 2.91
CA LEU A 187 7.36 -6.03 1.65
C LEU A 187 7.19 -4.94 0.59
N ILE A 188 8.31 -4.57 -0.02
CA ILE A 188 8.39 -3.85 -1.29
C ILE A 188 8.97 -4.83 -2.31
N GLY A 189 8.18 -5.16 -3.33
CA GLY A 189 8.56 -6.13 -4.35
C GLY A 189 9.66 -5.62 -5.28
N ASP A 190 10.34 -6.55 -5.94
CA ASP A 190 11.35 -6.27 -6.96
C ASP A 190 10.81 -5.30 -8.03
N TYR A 191 11.65 -4.38 -8.47
CA TYR A 191 11.30 -3.34 -9.45
C TYR A 191 10.15 -2.40 -9.05
N ALA A 192 9.63 -2.45 -7.81
CA ALA A 192 8.46 -1.68 -7.39
C ALA A 192 8.55 -0.18 -7.72
N PHE A 193 9.73 0.42 -7.58
CA PHE A 193 10.01 1.81 -7.91
C PHE A 193 11.17 1.94 -8.91
N ALA A 194 11.49 0.89 -9.68
CA ALA A 194 12.50 1.00 -10.73
C ALA A 194 12.05 1.99 -11.82
N ASP A 195 13.01 2.65 -12.45
CA ASP A 195 12.78 3.72 -13.44
C ASP A 195 11.84 4.82 -12.92
N THR A 196 11.99 5.22 -11.64
CA THR A 196 11.37 6.42 -11.06
C THR A 196 12.39 7.53 -10.86
N ASP A 197 11.92 8.74 -10.52
CA ASP A 197 12.75 9.90 -10.20
C ASP A 197 13.10 9.99 -8.69
N ILE A 198 12.85 8.91 -7.93
CA ILE A 198 13.18 8.84 -6.50
C ILE A 198 14.70 8.82 -6.33
N THR A 199 15.21 9.67 -5.45
CA THR A 199 16.65 9.76 -5.16
C THR A 199 16.94 9.83 -3.67
N GLY A 200 18.19 9.50 -3.30
CA GLY A 200 18.69 9.69 -1.94
C GLY A 200 18.20 8.65 -0.94
N THR A 201 17.95 9.09 0.29
CA THR A 201 17.67 8.20 1.42
C THR A 201 16.22 8.32 1.87
N ILE A 202 15.48 7.22 1.75
CA ILE A 202 14.12 7.08 2.28
C ILE A 202 14.21 6.65 3.74
N LYS A 203 13.45 7.32 4.61
CA LYS A 203 13.41 7.04 6.04
C LYS A 203 12.10 6.35 6.41
N THR A 204 12.19 5.38 7.31
CA THR A 204 11.03 4.73 7.93
C THR A 204 11.16 4.77 9.45
N PRO A 205 10.15 5.24 10.21
CA PRO A 205 10.21 5.29 11.66
C PRO A 205 9.94 3.93 12.33
N PHE A 206 9.64 2.90 11.54
CA PHE A 206 9.36 1.54 11.98
C PHE A 206 10.52 0.62 11.57
N THR A 207 10.23 -0.56 11.04
CA THR A 207 11.22 -1.39 10.37
C THR A 207 11.52 -0.91 8.96
N VAL A 208 12.72 -1.26 8.48
CA VAL A 208 12.98 -1.32 7.05
C VAL A 208 12.18 -2.50 6.49
N PRO A 209 11.24 -2.29 5.55
CA PRO A 209 10.53 -3.41 4.92
C PRO A 209 11.52 -4.27 4.14
N THR A 210 11.20 -5.54 3.91
CA THR A 210 11.98 -6.36 2.98
C THR A 210 11.88 -5.77 1.57
N TYR A 211 13.02 -5.58 0.91
CA TYR A 211 13.09 -5.14 -0.48
C TYR A 211 14.36 -5.67 -1.15
N ASN A 212 14.33 -5.78 -2.48
CA ASN A 212 15.52 -6.13 -3.24
C ASN A 212 16.31 -4.84 -3.55
N LYS A 213 17.39 -4.63 -2.79
CA LYS A 213 18.26 -3.45 -2.89
C LYS A 213 18.84 -3.23 -4.29
N GLY A 214 18.99 -4.28 -5.10
CA GLY A 214 19.57 -4.18 -6.43
C GLY A 214 18.61 -3.78 -7.54
N ASN A 215 17.29 -3.80 -7.30
CA ASN A 215 16.32 -3.52 -8.37
C ASN A 215 15.02 -2.85 -7.91
N SER A 216 14.69 -2.76 -6.62
CA SER A 216 13.38 -2.23 -6.18
C SER A 216 13.28 -0.72 -6.32
N PHE A 217 14.41 -0.02 -6.40
CA PHE A 217 14.51 1.44 -6.49
C PHE A 217 15.55 1.82 -7.55
N PRO A 218 15.58 3.10 -8.00
CA PRO A 218 16.66 3.61 -8.82
C PRO A 218 18.02 3.50 -8.13
N ASP A 219 19.09 3.48 -8.92
CA ASP A 219 20.46 3.38 -8.42
C ASP A 219 20.77 4.49 -7.41
N GLY A 220 21.38 4.12 -6.28
CA GLY A 220 21.76 5.04 -5.21
C GLY A 220 20.68 5.32 -4.17
N VAL A 221 19.46 4.79 -4.34
CA VAL A 221 18.42 4.87 -3.31
C VAL A 221 18.67 3.84 -2.20
N SER A 222 18.53 4.29 -0.95
CA SER A 222 18.61 3.42 0.23
C SER A 222 17.43 3.68 1.16
N ILE A 223 16.83 2.63 1.69
CA ILE A 223 15.88 2.75 2.81
C ILE A 223 16.65 2.53 4.12
N VAL A 224 16.51 3.46 5.06
CA VAL A 224 17.06 3.36 6.40
C VAL A 224 15.97 3.54 7.45
N SER A 225 16.08 2.84 8.57
CA SER A 225 15.19 3.07 9.71
C SER A 225 15.67 4.30 10.51
N THR A 226 14.73 5.16 10.86
CA THR A 226 14.93 6.27 11.79
C THR A 226 13.93 6.12 12.92
N ILE A 227 14.13 5.06 13.71
CA ILE A 227 13.26 4.75 14.83
C ILE A 227 13.44 5.83 15.90
N PRO A 228 12.40 6.63 16.20
CA PRO A 228 12.54 7.73 17.14
C PRO A 228 12.99 7.22 18.52
N GLY A 229 14.12 7.76 18.99
CA GLY A 229 14.79 7.43 20.25
C GLY A 229 15.43 6.05 20.34
N LEU A 230 15.55 5.29 19.23
CA LEU A 230 16.46 4.15 19.16
C LEU A 230 17.83 4.63 18.67
N THR A 231 18.82 4.59 19.54
CA THR A 231 20.20 5.01 19.22
C THR A 231 21.18 3.92 19.58
N LYS A 232 22.25 3.77 18.78
CA LYS A 232 23.39 2.96 19.20
C LYS A 232 24.09 3.68 20.35
N CYS A 233 24.32 2.97 21.46
CA CYS A 233 25.06 3.51 22.59
C CYS A 233 26.43 4.05 22.16
N ALA A 234 26.90 5.11 22.83
CA ALA A 234 28.29 5.50 22.72
C ALA A 234 29.19 4.34 23.15
N VAL A 235 30.16 3.97 22.31
CA VAL A 235 31.06 2.85 22.58
C VAL A 235 31.78 3.10 23.90
N ALA A 236 31.60 2.21 24.89
CA ALA A 236 32.39 2.27 26.11
C ALA A 236 33.88 2.10 25.76
N PRO A 237 34.81 2.81 26.42
CA PRO A 237 36.26 2.74 26.12
C PRO A 237 36.89 1.34 26.21
N SER A 238 36.17 0.34 26.73
CA SER A 238 36.66 -0.99 27.08
C SER A 238 36.27 -2.12 26.12
N GLY A 239 35.74 -1.83 24.94
CA GLY A 239 35.38 -2.88 23.96
C GLY A 239 34.19 -3.74 24.39
N ALA A 240 33.21 -3.15 25.09
CA ALA A 240 31.95 -3.81 25.40
C ALA A 240 31.12 -4.10 24.14
N GLU A 241 30.29 -5.14 24.19
CA GLU A 241 29.35 -5.52 23.12
C GLU A 241 28.53 -4.32 22.63
N PRO A 242 28.12 -4.28 21.34
CA PRO A 242 27.26 -3.23 20.84
C PRO A 242 26.02 -3.10 21.74
N CYS A 243 25.61 -1.88 22.10
CA CYS A 243 24.30 -1.70 22.72
C CYS A 243 23.46 -0.69 21.97
N TRP A 244 22.15 -0.85 22.12
CA TRP A 244 21.11 0.01 21.61
C TRP A 244 20.34 0.57 22.79
N GLU A 245 19.98 1.83 22.73
CA GLU A 245 19.16 2.49 23.73
C GLU A 245 17.88 2.95 23.06
N LEU A 246 16.73 2.53 23.60
CA LEU A 246 15.41 2.99 23.20
C LEU A 246 14.88 4.00 24.23
N ALA A 247 15.43 5.21 24.20
CA ALA A 247 15.15 6.30 25.13
C ALA A 247 14.25 7.37 24.53
N ASN A 248 13.16 6.95 23.88
CA ASN A 248 12.15 7.90 23.42
C ASN A 248 11.12 8.16 24.52
N SER A 249 11.09 9.38 25.05
CA SER A 249 10.08 9.80 26.05
C SER A 249 8.64 9.72 25.55
N THR A 250 8.40 9.64 24.24
CA THR A 250 7.06 9.49 23.65
C THR A 250 6.72 8.04 23.25
N MET A 251 7.65 7.09 23.34
CA MET A 251 7.39 5.68 23.00
C MET A 251 6.95 4.92 24.25
N GLU A 252 5.73 5.19 24.71
CA GLU A 252 5.14 4.46 25.84
C GLU A 252 4.72 3.04 25.44
N ASP A 253 4.24 2.85 24.21
CA ASP A 253 3.81 1.55 23.69
C ASP A 253 4.67 1.12 22.50
N ILE A 254 5.49 0.08 22.68
CA ILE A 254 6.21 -0.54 21.57
C ILE A 254 5.22 -1.42 20.80
N PRO A 255 4.96 -1.15 19.51
CA PRO A 255 3.91 -1.84 18.78
C PRO A 255 4.23 -3.32 18.53
N LYS A 256 3.19 -4.09 18.18
CA LYS A 256 3.37 -5.48 17.70
C LYS A 256 4.31 -5.50 16.48
N ASP A 257 5.15 -6.53 16.39
CA ASP A 257 6.11 -6.75 15.29
C ASP A 257 7.14 -5.60 15.05
N PHE A 258 7.31 -4.65 15.99
CA PHE A 258 8.06 -3.39 15.84
C PHE A 258 9.42 -3.43 15.13
N LEU A 259 10.28 -4.39 15.49
CA LEU A 259 11.64 -4.62 14.98
C LEU A 259 11.87 -6.09 14.64
N LYS A 260 10.80 -6.82 14.39
CA LYS A 260 10.85 -8.24 14.05
C LYS A 260 11.70 -8.50 12.81
N GLY A 261 12.64 -9.43 12.92
CA GLY A 261 13.54 -9.82 11.82
C GLY A 261 14.71 -8.86 11.59
N ASN A 262 14.86 -7.81 12.39
CA ASN A 262 15.97 -6.87 12.25
C ASN A 262 17.27 -7.49 12.77
N THR A 263 18.06 -8.07 11.87
CA THR A 263 19.35 -8.72 12.17
C THR A 263 20.49 -7.73 12.43
N ASP A 264 20.31 -6.45 12.13
CA ASP A 264 21.29 -5.40 12.46
C ASP A 264 21.21 -4.99 13.94
N LEU A 265 20.09 -5.31 14.60
CA LEU A 265 19.89 -5.08 16.03
C LEU A 265 20.64 -6.15 16.82
N THR A 266 21.94 -5.91 17.06
CA THR A 266 22.85 -6.80 17.80
C THR A 266 23.16 -6.31 19.22
N GLY A 267 23.67 -7.21 20.06
CA GLY A 267 24.15 -6.89 21.40
C GLY A 267 23.02 -6.54 22.38
N THR A 268 23.21 -5.59 23.31
CA THR A 268 22.23 -5.33 24.39
C THR A 268 21.24 -4.22 24.02
N LEU A 269 19.94 -4.46 24.18
CA LEU A 269 18.91 -3.42 24.10
C LEU A 269 18.56 -2.86 25.49
N LYS A 270 18.78 -1.58 25.71
CA LYS A 270 18.37 -0.83 26.89
C LYS A 270 17.03 -0.14 26.65
N LEU A 271 16.04 -0.40 27.49
CA LEU A 271 14.72 0.24 27.41
C LEU A 271 14.65 1.48 28.31
N GLY A 272 14.15 2.58 27.74
CA GLY A 272 13.96 3.83 28.47
C GLY A 272 12.76 3.80 29.43
N ALA A 273 12.79 4.69 30.42
CA ALA A 273 11.81 4.76 31.51
C ALA A 273 10.36 5.03 31.10
N ALA A 274 10.12 5.52 29.88
CA ALA A 274 8.77 5.81 29.38
C ALA A 274 8.03 4.57 28.86
N VAL A 275 8.74 3.48 28.51
CA VAL A 275 8.13 2.28 27.93
C VAL A 275 7.25 1.58 28.95
N LYS A 276 5.96 1.45 28.64
CA LYS A 276 4.93 0.76 29.43
C LYS A 276 4.60 -0.61 28.85
N THR A 277 4.51 -0.75 27.53
CA THR A 277 4.15 -2.03 26.92
C THR A 277 5.10 -2.42 25.79
N ILE A 278 5.38 -3.73 25.70
CA ILE A 278 6.08 -4.32 24.57
C ILE A 278 5.12 -5.21 23.79
N GLY A 279 4.88 -4.89 22.53
CA GLY A 279 3.94 -5.61 21.69
C GLY A 279 4.35 -7.05 21.36
N LYS A 280 3.36 -7.86 20.99
CA LYS A 280 3.56 -9.23 20.48
C LYS A 280 4.57 -9.25 19.33
N ASN A 281 5.53 -10.17 19.38
CA ASN A 281 6.63 -10.30 18.40
C ASN A 281 7.52 -9.04 18.22
N ALA A 282 7.50 -8.04 19.11
CA ALA A 282 8.17 -6.75 18.87
C ALA A 282 9.62 -6.85 18.40
N PHE A 283 10.44 -7.74 18.96
CA PHE A 283 11.86 -7.94 18.62
C PHE A 283 12.15 -9.38 18.17
N ARG A 284 11.12 -10.09 17.68
CA ARG A 284 11.23 -11.51 17.30
C ARG A 284 12.25 -11.68 16.16
N SER A 285 13.12 -12.68 16.26
CA SER A 285 14.12 -13.00 15.22
C SER A 285 15.10 -11.84 14.92
N THR A 286 15.49 -11.09 15.95
CA THR A 286 16.62 -10.14 15.91
C THR A 286 17.89 -10.81 16.44
N ASN A 287 19.05 -10.17 16.28
CA ASN A 287 20.33 -10.68 16.77
C ASN A 287 20.72 -10.09 18.14
N LEU A 288 19.72 -9.67 18.94
CA LEU A 288 19.97 -9.14 20.29
C LEU A 288 20.54 -10.22 21.18
N GLU A 289 21.58 -9.89 21.93
CA GLU A 289 22.30 -10.75 22.87
C GLU A 289 22.00 -10.40 24.34
N GLY A 290 21.44 -9.21 24.59
CA GLY A 290 21.05 -8.76 25.92
C GLY A 290 19.82 -7.84 25.93
N LEU A 291 19.16 -7.76 27.08
CA LEU A 291 18.06 -6.83 27.35
C LEU A 291 18.29 -6.21 28.73
N ASP A 292 18.46 -4.89 28.76
CA ASP A 292 18.62 -4.09 29.97
C ASP A 292 17.31 -3.38 30.30
N LEU A 293 16.67 -3.82 31.40
CA LEU A 293 15.43 -3.27 31.94
C LEU A 293 15.66 -2.41 33.19
N SER A 294 16.91 -2.13 33.56
CA SER A 294 17.24 -1.42 34.81
C SER A 294 16.61 -0.03 34.92
N GLU A 295 16.36 0.61 33.77
CA GLU A 295 15.71 1.92 33.69
C GLU A 295 14.24 1.87 33.24
N ALA A 296 13.71 0.69 32.91
CA ALA A 296 12.34 0.50 32.42
C ALA A 296 11.29 0.51 33.55
N ALA A 297 11.33 1.54 34.41
CA ALA A 297 10.52 1.62 35.63
C ALA A 297 9.00 1.66 35.40
N SER A 298 8.55 2.06 34.20
CA SER A 298 7.13 2.10 33.84
C SER A 298 6.64 0.83 33.14
N LEU A 299 7.48 -0.19 32.94
CA LEU A 299 7.13 -1.36 32.13
C LEU A 299 6.07 -2.23 32.84
N GLU A 300 4.91 -2.34 32.22
CA GLU A 300 3.74 -3.06 32.73
C GLU A 300 3.58 -4.44 32.09
N SER A 301 3.89 -4.58 30.79
CA SER A 301 3.67 -5.84 30.07
C SER A 301 4.65 -6.10 28.92
N ILE A 302 4.94 -7.38 28.72
CA ILE A 302 5.68 -7.89 27.56
C ILE A 302 4.79 -8.90 26.82
N GLY A 303 4.48 -8.60 25.56
CA GLY A 303 3.58 -9.39 24.73
C GLY A 303 4.19 -10.72 24.27
N ASP A 304 3.33 -11.64 23.85
CA ASP A 304 3.72 -12.98 23.42
C ASP A 304 4.87 -12.93 22.40
N TYR A 305 5.88 -13.78 22.60
CA TYR A 305 6.98 -13.95 21.65
C TYR A 305 7.75 -12.66 21.32
N ALA A 306 7.64 -11.60 22.15
CA ALA A 306 8.29 -10.32 21.91
C ALA A 306 9.78 -10.47 21.56
N PHE A 307 10.51 -11.34 22.26
CA PHE A 307 11.93 -11.62 22.02
C PHE A 307 12.17 -13.06 21.51
N ARG A 308 11.19 -13.67 20.83
CA ARG A 308 11.36 -15.07 20.37
C ARG A 308 12.45 -15.15 19.29
N GLY A 309 13.40 -16.06 19.45
CA GLY A 309 14.45 -16.29 18.45
C GLY A 309 15.49 -15.17 18.37
N THR A 310 15.71 -14.49 19.48
CA THR A 310 16.90 -13.67 19.74
C THR A 310 17.99 -14.50 20.41
N ASP A 311 19.20 -13.97 20.49
CA ASP A 311 20.36 -14.57 21.16
C ASP A 311 20.53 -14.09 22.62
N ILE A 312 19.48 -13.51 23.20
CA ILE A 312 19.50 -12.99 24.58
C ILE A 312 19.86 -14.12 25.56
N THR A 313 21.01 -13.99 26.21
CA THR A 313 21.48 -14.90 27.27
C THR A 313 21.73 -14.13 28.58
N GLY A 314 21.32 -14.69 29.72
CA GLY A 314 21.53 -14.06 31.04
C GLY A 314 20.23 -13.79 31.82
N THR A 315 20.38 -13.18 33.01
CA THR A 315 19.28 -12.78 33.90
C THR A 315 18.76 -11.40 33.53
N LEU A 316 17.43 -11.31 33.37
CA LEU A 316 16.63 -10.07 33.29
C LEU A 316 16.81 -9.17 34.51
#